data_AF-A0A537SHX1-F1
#
_entry.id   AF-A0A537SHX1-F1
#
_cell.length_a   1.000
_cell.length_b   1.000
_cell.length_c   1.000
_cell.angle_alpha   90.00
_cell.angle_beta   90.00
_cell.angle_gamma   90.00
#
_symmetry.space_group_name_H-M   'P 1'
#
loop_
_entity.id
_entity.type
_entity.pdbx_description
1 polymer ?
#
loop_
_entity_poly.entity_id
_entity_poly.type
_entity_poly.pdbx_seq_one_letter_code
_entity_poly.pdbx_strand_id
1 'polypeptide(L)'
;MPVNVYTTLTAPLATGTTIALGISGTAQIVGVYTNGSGTHGFLESGGTYTTLDDPSATNGTYAAGINGMGQIAGYYFNGTGEHGFLFSGGT
;
A
#
# COMPACT_ATOMS: atom_id res chain seq x y z
N MET A 1 -11.93 -31.09 -9.78
CA MET A 1 -11.62 -30.38 -8.52
C MET A 1 -11.12 -29.00 -8.88
N PRO A 2 -11.55 -27.92 -8.21
CA PRO A 2 -11.01 -26.59 -8.48
C PRO A 2 -9.51 -26.56 -8.18
N VAL A 3 -8.76 -25.82 -9.01
CA VAL A 3 -7.34 -25.54 -8.78
C VAL A 3 -7.26 -24.22 -8.04
N ASN A 4 -6.70 -24.21 -6.84
CA ASN A 4 -6.41 -22.99 -6.10
C ASN A 4 -5.07 -22.44 -6.57
N VAL A 5 -5.05 -21.18 -6.99
CA VAL A 5 -3.83 -20.46 -7.35
C VAL A 5 -3.54 -19.45 -6.24
N TYR A 6 -2.31 -19.48 -5.72
CA TYR A 6 -1.80 -18.52 -4.75
C TYR A 6 -0.67 -17.72 -5.39
N THR A 7 -0.67 -16.41 -5.17
CA THR A 7 0.37 -15.50 -5.64
C THR A 7 1.06 -14.88 -4.44
N THR A 8 2.39 -15.02 -4.37
CA THR A 8 3.19 -14.32 -3.36
C THR A 8 3.43 -12.89 -3.79
N LEU A 9 3.19 -11.94 -2.88
CA LEU A 9 3.50 -10.53 -3.09
C LEU A 9 4.79 -10.18 -2.36
N THR A 10 5.74 -9.61 -3.09
CA THR A 10 7.02 -9.15 -2.57
C THR A 10 7.29 -7.78 -3.16
N ALA A 11 7.07 -6.73 -2.37
CA ALA A 11 7.42 -5.39 -2.83
C ALA A 11 8.93 -5.32 -3.10
N PRO A 12 9.40 -4.85 -4.27
CA PRO A 12 10.82 -4.92 -4.64
C PRO A 12 11.78 -4.21 -3.67
N LEU A 13 11.30 -3.19 -2.96
CA LEU A 13 12.06 -2.41 -1.99
C LEU A 13 11.94 -2.93 -0.55
N ALA A 14 11.17 -4.00 -0.32
CA ALA A 14 11.00 -4.58 1.00
C ALA A 14 12.26 -5.35 1.41
N THR A 15 12.74 -5.07 2.61
CA THR A 15 13.77 -5.89 3.28
C THR A 15 13.23 -6.55 4.55
N GLY A 16 11.96 -6.30 4.88
CA GLY A 16 11.23 -6.91 6.00
C GLY A 16 9.94 -7.57 5.51
N THR A 17 8.81 -6.92 5.78
CA THR A 17 7.48 -7.44 5.50
C THR A 17 6.89 -6.86 4.21
N THR A 18 6.00 -7.62 3.58
CA THR A 18 5.02 -7.13 2.59
C THR A 18 3.66 -7.66 3.02
N ILE A 19 2.70 -6.77 3.26
CA ILE A 19 1.36 -7.11 3.74
C ILE A 19 0.36 -6.44 2.81
N ALA A 20 -0.47 -7.23 2.13
CA ALA A 20 -1.61 -6.73 1.37
C ALA A 20 -2.81 -6.50 2.31
N LEU A 21 -3.44 -5.34 2.19
CA LEU A 21 -4.54 -4.89 3.04
C LEU A 21 -5.84 -4.66 2.27
N GLY A 22 -5.75 -4.34 0.97
CA GLY A 22 -6.93 -4.13 0.13
C GLY A 22 -6.71 -4.57 -1.31
N ILE A 23 -7.80 -4.93 -1.99
CA ILE A 23 -7.80 -5.25 -3.42
C ILE A 23 -9.03 -4.63 -4.09
N SER A 24 -8.85 -4.06 -5.29
CA SER A 24 -9.93 -3.52 -6.11
C SER A 24 -10.46 -4.57 -7.10
N GLY A 25 -11.62 -4.29 -7.72
CA GLY A 25 -12.18 -5.15 -8.76
C GLY A 25 -11.33 -5.25 -10.05
N THR A 26 -10.33 -4.38 -10.20
CA THR A 26 -9.36 -4.40 -11.31
C THR A 26 -8.04 -5.08 -10.92
N ALA A 27 -8.04 -5.84 -9.83
CA ALA A 27 -6.87 -6.55 -9.28
C ALA A 27 -5.70 -5.63 -8.88
N GLN A 28 -6.00 -4.36 -8.56
CA GLN A 28 -5.02 -3.50 -7.90
C GLN A 28 -4.98 -3.83 -6.42
N ILE A 29 -3.79 -3.99 -5.86
CA ILE A 29 -3.60 -4.38 -4.46
C ILE A 29 -2.92 -3.22 -3.73
N VAL A 30 -3.42 -2.87 -2.56
CA VAL A 30 -2.75 -1.90 -1.67
C VAL A 30 -2.34 -2.57 -0.37
N GLY A 31 -1.32 -2.01 0.26
CA GLY A 31 -0.86 -2.50 1.53
C GLY A 31 0.35 -1.76 2.03
N VAL A 32 1.17 -2.45 2.81
CA VAL A 32 2.39 -1.91 3.37
C VAL A 32 3.58 -2.83 3.14
N TYR A 33 4.75 -2.24 3.00
CA TYR A 33 6.00 -2.96 3.13
C TYR A 33 6.94 -2.24 4.11
N THR A 34 7.89 -2.98 4.64
CA THR A 34 8.93 -2.42 5.52
C THR A 34 10.32 -2.64 4.93
N ASN A 35 11.18 -1.65 5.13
CA ASN A 35 12.59 -1.73 4.80
C ASN A 35 13.43 -0.94 5.83
N GLY A 36 14.71 -0.72 5.55
CA GLY A 36 15.61 0.02 6.43
C GLY A 36 15.23 1.50 6.67
N SER A 37 14.39 2.11 5.81
CA SER A 37 13.91 3.49 5.98
C SER A 37 12.59 3.60 6.75
N GLY A 38 11.88 2.49 6.96
CA GLY A 38 10.64 2.47 7.74
C GLY A 38 9.51 1.70 7.07
N THR A 39 8.28 2.10 7.39
CA THR A 39 7.05 1.52 6.83
C THR A 39 6.53 2.40 5.70
N HIS A 40 6.24 1.77 4.58
CA HIS A 40 5.81 2.43 3.36
C HIS A 40 4.48 1.84 2.90
N GLY A 41 3.59 2.68 2.37
CA GLY A 41 2.43 2.20 1.65
C GLY A 41 2.86 1.70 0.26
N PHE A 42 2.08 0.80 -0.33
CA PHE A 42 2.24 0.47 -1.74
C PHE A 42 0.91 0.33 -2.46
N LEU A 43 0.96 0.54 -3.77
CA LEU A 43 0.00 0.09 -4.77
C LEU A 43 0.70 -0.89 -5.71
N GLU A 44 0.16 -2.09 -5.86
CA GLU A 44 0.56 -3.07 -6.85
C GLU A 44 -0.51 -3.10 -7.95
N SER A 45 -0.08 -2.95 -9.20
CA SER A 45 -0.96 -2.96 -10.36
C SER A 45 -0.26 -3.64 -11.54
N GLY A 46 -0.66 -4.87 -11.85
CA GLY A 46 -0.17 -5.60 -13.04
C GLY A 46 1.33 -5.94 -12.98
N GLY A 47 1.85 -6.24 -11.80
CA GLY A 47 3.25 -6.53 -11.51
C GLY A 47 4.09 -5.29 -11.16
N THR A 48 3.52 -4.09 -11.25
CA THR A 48 4.23 -2.84 -10.93
C THR A 48 3.88 -2.40 -9.52
N TYR A 49 4.90 -2.22 -8.68
CA TYR A 49 4.75 -1.64 -7.34
C TYR A 49 5.06 -0.15 -7.37
N THR A 50 4.15 0.66 -6.84
CA THR A 50 4.33 2.09 -6.58
C THR A 50 4.36 2.31 -5.08
N THR A 51 5.45 2.90 -4.58
CA THR A 51 5.54 3.32 -3.17
C THR A 51 4.63 4.52 -2.93
N LEU A 52 3.88 4.46 -1.84
CA LEU A 52 3.00 5.52 -1.37
C LEU A 52 3.52 6.01 -0.02
N ASP A 53 4.18 7.16 -0.05
CA ASP A 53 4.62 7.87 1.14
C ASP A 53 3.92 9.22 1.20
N ASP A 54 3.16 9.47 2.27
CA ASP A 54 2.60 10.79 2.51
C ASP A 54 3.74 11.77 2.84
N PRO A 55 3.82 12.94 2.18
CA PRO A 55 4.89 13.92 2.43
C PRO A 55 4.96 14.44 3.86
N SER A 56 3.86 14.34 4.60
CA SER A 56 3.77 14.75 6.01
C SER A 56 4.11 13.63 6.99
N ALA A 57 4.30 12.39 6.50
CA ALA A 57 4.65 11.25 7.33
C ALA A 57 6.11 11.32 7.79
N THR A 58 6.32 11.17 9.10
CA THR A 58 7.67 10.96 9.66
C THR A 58 7.86 9.54 10.17
N ASN A 59 6.76 8.81 10.36
CA ASN A 59 6.73 7.50 11.01
C ASN A 59 5.93 6.47 10.17
N GLY A 60 5.91 6.67 8.85
CA GLY A 60 5.40 5.71 7.88
C GLY A 60 3.97 5.96 7.40
N THR A 61 3.67 5.35 6.26
CA THR A 61 2.40 5.47 5.53
C THR A 61 1.76 4.09 5.39
N TYR A 62 0.45 4.02 5.58
CA TYR A 62 -0.32 2.78 5.58
C TYR A 62 -1.48 2.90 4.59
N ALA A 63 -1.37 2.22 3.44
CA ALA A 63 -2.46 2.13 2.47
C ALA A 63 -3.41 0.99 2.87
N ALA A 64 -4.54 1.34 3.52
CA ALA A 64 -5.40 0.39 4.21
C ALA A 64 -6.53 -0.17 3.33
N GLY A 65 -6.91 0.53 2.26
CA GLY A 65 -7.96 0.06 1.36
C GLY A 65 -7.97 0.81 0.04
N ILE A 66 -8.56 0.19 -0.98
CA ILE A 66 -8.69 0.74 -2.34
C ILE A 66 -10.09 0.46 -2.88
N ASN A 67 -10.66 1.38 -3.66
CA ASN A 67 -11.93 1.18 -4.35
C ASN A 67 -11.74 0.95 -5.86
N GLY A 68 -12.83 0.64 -6.58
CA GLY A 68 -12.80 0.40 -8.02
C GLY A 68 -12.41 1.61 -8.89
N MET A 69 -12.34 2.81 -8.30
CA MET A 69 -11.87 4.03 -8.97
C MET A 69 -10.37 4.27 -8.75
N GLY A 70 -9.66 3.35 -8.08
CA GLY A 70 -8.25 3.50 -7.74
C GLY A 70 -7.99 4.49 -6.60
N GLN A 71 -9.02 4.90 -5.86
CA GLN A 71 -8.85 5.76 -4.69
C GLN A 71 -8.43 4.91 -3.50
N ILE A 72 -7.42 5.39 -2.77
CA ILE A 72 -6.79 4.66 -1.68
C ILE A 72 -7.06 5.42 -0.39
N ALA A 73 -7.70 4.75 0.56
CA ALA A 73 -7.87 5.27 1.92
C ALA A 73 -6.81 4.64 2.83
N GLY A 74 -6.27 5.44 3.73
CA GLY A 74 -5.20 5.00 4.61
C GLY A 74 -4.95 5.96 5.75
N TYR A 75 -3.82 5.77 6.41
CA TYR A 75 -3.36 6.65 7.48
C TYR A 75 -1.84 6.75 7.47
N TYR A 76 -1.32 7.82 8.07
CA TYR A 76 0.10 8.02 8.28
C TYR A 76 0.37 8.51 9.70
N PHE A 77 1.61 8.36 10.14
CA PHE A 77 2.06 8.85 11.43
C PHE A 77 3.04 10.01 11.25
N ASN A 78 2.84 11.06 12.04
CA ASN A 78 3.81 12.14 12.17
C ASN A 78 4.00 12.54 13.64
N GLY A 79 4.79 13.59 13.88
CA GLY A 79 5.07 14.09 15.24
C GLY A 79 3.85 14.56 16.04
N THR A 80 2.68 14.73 15.41
CA THR A 80 1.43 15.14 16.09
C THR A 80 0.43 13.99 16.27
N GLY A 81 0.69 12.82 15.70
CA GLY A 81 -0.13 11.62 15.87
C GLY A 81 -0.42 10.89 14.56
N GLU A 82 -1.53 10.14 14.57
CA GLU A 82 -2.07 9.41 13.43
C GLU A 82 -3.07 10.28 12.67
N HIS A 83 -2.97 10.28 11.34
CA HIS A 83 -3.84 11.07 10.46
C HIS A 83 -4.34 10.19 9.32
N GLY A 84 -5.63 10.25 9.03
CA GLY A 84 -6.20 9.59 7.86
C GLY A 84 -5.91 10.36 6.57
N PHE A 85 -5.81 9.65 5.44
CA PHE A 85 -5.69 10.26 4.12
C PHE A 85 -6.59 9.58 3.08
N LEU A 86 -6.91 10.33 2.03
CA LEU A 86 -7.47 9.81 0.79
C LEU A 86 -6.52 10.18 -0.36
N PHE A 87 -5.90 9.17 -0.97
CA PHE A 87 -5.11 9.33 -2.17
C PHE A 87 -6.00 9.05 -3.39
N SER A 88 -6.23 10.08 -4.20
CA SER A 88 -6.79 9.95 -5.54
C SER A 88 -5.67 10.36 -6.48
N GLY A 89 -5.08 9.41 -7.20
CA GLY A 89 -3.85 9.61 -7.99
C GLY A 89 -3.75 10.99 -8.63
N GLY A 90 -2.62 11.66 -8.43
CA GLY A 90 -2.37 12.97 -9.02
C GLY A 90 -2.35 12.86 -10.55
N THR A 91 -2.98 13.84 -11.20
CA THR A 91 -2.83 14.08 -12.65
C THR A 91 -1.38 14.32 -13.03
#